data_AF-A0AAW9SJ84-F1
#
_entry.id   AF-A0AAW9SJ84-F1
#
_cell.length_a   1.000
_cell.length_b   1.000
_cell.length_c   1.000
_cell.angle_alpha   90.00
_cell.angle_beta   90.00
_cell.angle_gamma   90.00
#
_symmetry.space_group_name_H-M   'P 1'
#
loop_
_entity.id
_entity.type
_entity.pdbx_description
1 polymer ?
#
loop_
_entity_poly.entity_id
_entity_poly.type
_entity_poly.pdbx_seq_one_letter_code
_entity_poly.pdbx_strand_id
1 'polypeptide(L)'
;MLYPPEGAAILPLVDRWCMAQGLTSFADRIDCVSGAFGRSYLRMTDALWFISEGVVAQDRADGRLTALPLDLGLTAGPVGLMTRPEAAPSRSQQLFARALKDAAEALPIS
;
A
#
# COMPACT_ATOMS: atom_id res chain seq x y z
N MET A 1 4.40 -5.88 -15.53
CA MET A 1 3.57 -5.58 -14.33
C MET A 1 4.36 -5.93 -13.09
N LEU A 2 4.59 -4.98 -12.19
CA LEU A 2 5.13 -5.24 -10.85
C LEU A 2 3.97 -5.61 -9.92
N TYR A 3 4.06 -6.77 -9.29
CA TYR A 3 2.97 -7.36 -8.52
C TYR A 3 3.42 -7.71 -7.10
N PRO A 4 2.53 -7.70 -6.10
CA PRO A 4 2.86 -8.14 -4.76
C PRO A 4 3.23 -9.63 -4.76
N PRO A 5 4.37 -10.04 -4.17
CA PRO A 5 4.74 -11.45 -4.07
C PRO A 5 3.87 -12.19 -3.05
N GLU A 6 3.98 -13.51 -3.04
CA GLU A 6 3.41 -14.37 -2.00
C GLU A 6 3.79 -13.86 -0.59
N GLY A 7 2.81 -13.81 0.31
CA GLY A 7 2.98 -13.31 1.67
C GLY A 7 2.93 -11.79 1.82
N ALA A 8 2.88 -11.02 0.72
CA ALA A 8 2.67 -9.57 0.81
C ALA A 8 1.27 -9.26 1.36
N ALA A 9 1.20 -8.33 2.32
CA ALA A 9 -0.07 -7.97 2.98
C ALA A 9 -1.16 -7.49 2.00
N ILE A 10 -0.75 -6.84 0.90
CA ILE A 10 -1.68 -6.33 -0.12
C ILE A 10 -2.08 -7.36 -1.19
N LEU A 11 -1.40 -8.51 -1.28
CA LEU A 11 -1.67 -9.50 -2.32
C LEU A 11 -3.15 -9.94 -2.35
N PRO A 12 -3.78 -10.36 -1.23
CA PRO A 12 -5.17 -10.80 -1.25
C PRO A 12 -6.16 -9.69 -1.64
N LEU A 13 -5.81 -8.43 -1.40
CA LEU A 13 -6.62 -7.28 -1.75
C LEU A 13 -6.57 -7.03 -3.25
N VAL A 14 -5.37 -7.07 -3.84
CA VAL A 14 -5.17 -6.91 -5.28
C VAL A 14 -5.80 -8.08 -6.04
N ASP A 15 -5.63 -9.32 -5.57
CA ASP A 15 -6.25 -10.50 -6.18
C ASP A 15 -7.78 -10.41 -6.18
N ARG A 16 -8.39 -10.01 -5.05
CA ARG A 16 -9.85 -9.79 -4.96
C ARG A 16 -10.31 -8.72 -5.94
N TRP A 17 -9.57 -7.61 -6.05
CA TRP A 17 -9.89 -6.56 -7.00
C TRP A 17 -9.79 -7.06 -8.44
N CYS A 18 -8.70 -7.74 -8.80
CA CYS A 18 -8.51 -8.34 -10.12
C CYS A 18 -9.66 -9.28 -10.49
N MET A 19 -10.04 -10.17 -9.56
CA MET A 19 -11.18 -11.08 -9.76
C MET A 19 -12.49 -10.33 -10.00
N ALA A 20 -12.77 -9.28 -9.23
CA ALA A 20 -13.97 -8.46 -9.41
C ALA A 20 -13.99 -7.71 -10.75
N GLN A 21 -12.81 -7.39 -11.30
CA GLN A 21 -12.66 -6.78 -12.63
C GLN A 21 -12.57 -7.81 -13.77
N GLY A 22 -12.67 -9.12 -13.49
CA GLY A 22 -12.51 -10.17 -14.50
C GLY A 22 -11.08 -10.38 -15.01
N LEU A 23 -10.07 -9.88 -14.28
CA LEU A 23 -8.66 -10.06 -14.57
C LEU A 23 -8.15 -11.36 -13.96
N THR A 24 -7.57 -12.25 -14.76
CA THR A 24 -7.18 -13.61 -14.34
C THR A 24 -5.67 -13.82 -14.21
N SER A 25 -4.85 -13.15 -15.03
CA SER A 25 -3.39 -13.17 -14.91
C SER A 25 -2.72 -12.04 -15.69
N PHE A 26 -1.47 -11.75 -15.35
CA PHE A 26 -0.59 -10.85 -16.10
C PHE A 26 0.58 -11.68 -16.64
N ALA A 27 0.81 -11.68 -17.96
CA ALA A 27 1.84 -12.51 -18.58
C ALA A 27 3.26 -12.11 -18.15
N ASP A 28 3.56 -10.81 -18.18
CA ASP A 28 4.89 -10.27 -17.83
C ASP A 28 4.90 -9.71 -16.39
N ARG A 29 4.66 -10.60 -15.43
CA ARG A 29 4.59 -10.28 -14.00
C ARG A 29 5.95 -10.43 -13.32
N ILE A 30 6.37 -9.42 -12.57
CA ILE A 30 7.53 -9.48 -11.67
C ILE A 30 7.02 -9.31 -10.24
N ASP A 31 7.25 -10.33 -9.41
CA ASP A 31 6.84 -10.33 -8.01
C ASP A 31 7.89 -9.58 -7.17
N CYS A 32 7.46 -8.50 -6.50
CA CYS A 32 8.39 -7.59 -5.83
C CYS A 32 7.80 -6.87 -4.62
N VAL A 33 8.54 -6.85 -3.50
CA VAL A 33 8.27 -5.98 -2.33
C VAL A 33 9.18 -4.73 -2.28
N SER A 34 10.19 -4.65 -3.14
CA SER A 34 11.21 -3.60 -3.06
C SER A 34 10.71 -2.29 -3.68
N GLY A 35 10.44 -1.31 -2.82
CA GLY A 35 10.07 0.03 -3.28
C GLY A 35 11.19 0.73 -4.06
N ALA A 36 12.46 0.43 -3.76
CA ALA A 36 13.59 1.01 -4.50
C ALA A 36 13.68 0.46 -5.92
N PHE A 37 13.51 -0.86 -6.08
CA PHE A 37 13.44 -1.51 -7.38
C PHE A 37 12.27 -0.98 -8.18
N GLY A 38 11.06 -0.96 -7.61
CA GLY A 38 9.85 -0.50 -8.30
C GLY A 38 10.02 0.89 -8.90
N ARG A 39 10.49 1.85 -8.09
CA ARG A 39 10.77 3.22 -8.57
C ARG A 39 11.79 3.27 -9.68
N SER A 40 12.86 2.48 -9.62
CA SER A 40 13.88 2.48 -10.68
C SER A 40 13.37 1.84 -11.96
N TYR A 41 12.65 0.72 -11.83
CA TYR A 41 12.13 -0.06 -12.95
C TYR A 41 11.07 0.72 -13.74
N LEU A 42 10.13 1.38 -13.06
CA LEU A 42 9.11 2.24 -13.66
C LEU A 42 9.68 3.47 -14.39
N ARG A 43 10.88 3.95 -14.02
CA ARG A 43 11.52 5.05 -14.76
C ARG A 43 12.15 4.60 -16.07
N MET A 44 12.45 3.31 -16.20
CA MET A 44 13.16 2.74 -17.33
C MET A 44 12.22 1.98 -18.29
N THR A 45 10.95 1.82 -17.91
CA THR A 45 9.96 1.00 -18.61
C THR A 45 8.59 1.66 -18.55
N ASP A 46 7.64 1.12 -19.30
CA ASP A 46 6.21 1.45 -19.26
C ASP A 46 5.42 0.50 -18.34
N ALA A 47 6.10 -0.23 -17.45
CA ALA A 47 5.46 -1.20 -16.57
C ALA A 47 4.49 -0.53 -15.59
N LEU A 48 3.38 -1.21 -15.31
CA LEU A 48 2.47 -0.85 -14.22
C LEU A 48 2.90 -1.49 -12.90
N TRP A 49 2.51 -0.90 -11.77
CA TRP A 49 2.84 -1.39 -10.44
C TRP A 49 1.67 -1.29 -9.46
N PHE A 50 1.27 -2.43 -8.89
CA PHE A 50 0.40 -2.45 -7.72
C PHE A 50 1.22 -2.24 -6.45
N ILE A 51 0.93 -1.16 -5.72
CA ILE A 51 1.62 -0.80 -4.49
C ILE A 51 0.70 0.04 -3.59
N SER A 52 0.94 -0.02 -2.27
CA SER A 52 0.23 0.84 -1.31
C SER A 52 0.51 2.32 -1.59
N GLU A 53 -0.52 3.15 -1.53
CA GLU A 53 -0.43 4.60 -1.75
C GLU A 53 0.66 5.26 -0.90
N GLY A 54 0.73 4.94 0.39
CA GLY A 54 1.71 5.51 1.32
C GLY A 54 3.17 5.22 0.95
N VAL A 55 3.45 4.16 0.18
CA VAL A 55 4.82 3.86 -0.28
C VAL A 55 5.26 4.86 -1.33
N VAL A 56 4.36 5.32 -2.20
CA VAL A 56 4.66 6.18 -3.35
C VAL A 56 4.06 7.59 -3.23
N ALA A 57 3.59 7.97 -2.04
CA ALA A 57 2.92 9.25 -1.81
C ALA A 57 3.78 10.46 -2.23
N GLN A 58 5.07 10.45 -1.87
CA GLN A 58 6.00 11.51 -2.28
C GLN A 58 6.30 11.47 -3.79
N ASP A 59 6.49 10.27 -4.37
CA ASP A 59 6.71 10.14 -5.81
C ASP A 59 5.50 10.68 -6.62
N ARG A 60 4.28 10.53 -6.11
CA ARG A 60 3.06 11.12 -6.69
C ARG A 60 3.02 12.64 -6.49
N ALA A 61 3.32 13.14 -5.30
CA ALA A 61 3.37 14.57 -5.02
C ALA A 61 4.39 15.30 -5.92
N ASP A 62 5.53 14.65 -6.19
CA ASP A 62 6.59 15.15 -7.06
C ASP A 62 6.28 14.97 -8.56
N GLY A 63 5.12 14.38 -8.92
CA GLY A 63 4.75 14.10 -10.31
C GLY A 63 5.63 13.05 -11.01
N ARG A 64 6.40 12.27 -10.26
CA ARG A 64 7.28 11.22 -10.80
C ARG A 64 6.53 9.94 -11.14
N LEU A 65 5.46 9.68 -10.42
CA LEU A 65 4.53 8.59 -10.66
C LEU A 65 3.11 9.16 -10.71
N THR A 66 2.29 8.62 -11.60
CA THR A 66 0.85 8.92 -11.63
C THR A 66 0.06 7.68 -11.28
N ALA A 67 -1.02 7.86 -10.52
CA ALA A 67 -2.00 6.81 -10.34
C ALA A 67 -2.83 6.68 -11.63
N LEU A 68 -3.14 5.44 -12.03
CA LEU A 68 -4.13 5.21 -13.07
C LEU A 68 -5.53 5.45 -12.52
N PRO A 69 -6.49 5.96 -13.32
CA PRO A 69 -7.85 6.25 -12.89
C PRO A 69 -8.69 4.96 -12.77
N LEU A 70 -8.30 4.08 -11.85
CA LEU A 70 -8.95 2.82 -11.56
C LEU A 70 -9.68 2.92 -10.22
N ASP A 71 -10.91 2.39 -10.14
CA ASP A 71 -11.61 2.25 -8.86
C ASP A 71 -10.99 1.11 -8.06
N LEU A 72 -10.10 1.44 -7.13
CA LEU A 72 -9.42 0.51 -6.24
C LEU A 72 -10.12 0.38 -4.88
N GLY A 73 -11.41 0.76 -4.75
CA GLY A 73 -12.12 0.77 -3.47
C GLY A 73 -12.14 -0.59 -2.74
N LEU A 74 -12.11 -1.71 -3.47
CA LEU A 74 -12.00 -3.06 -2.90
C LEU A 74 -10.66 -3.35 -2.21
N THR A 75 -9.64 -2.53 -2.47
CA THR A 75 -8.32 -2.62 -1.85
C THR A 75 -8.17 -1.73 -0.62
N ALA A 76 -9.17 -0.88 -0.35
CA ALA A 76 -9.20 -0.07 0.86
C ALA A 76 -9.40 -0.98 2.09
N GLY A 77 -8.53 -0.81 3.09
CA GLY A 77 -8.60 -1.55 4.34
C GLY A 77 -8.11 -0.69 5.50
N PRO A 78 -8.56 -0.97 6.72
CA PRO A 78 -8.12 -0.21 7.89
C PRO A 78 -6.62 -0.43 8.13
N VAL A 79 -5.93 0.65 8.49
CA VAL A 79 -4.56 0.60 9.03
C VAL A 79 -4.65 0.80 10.53
N GLY A 80 -3.82 0.07 11.30
CA GLY A 80 -3.88 0.12 12.75
C GLY A 80 -2.57 -0.29 13.43
N LEU A 81 -2.57 -0.16 14.74
CA LEU A 81 -1.47 -0.61 15.60
C LEU A 81 -1.67 -2.08 15.95
N MET A 82 -0.66 -2.89 15.67
CA MET A 82 -0.63 -4.29 16.12
C MET A 82 0.12 -4.37 17.45
N THR A 83 -0.52 -4.98 18.45
CA THR A 83 0.05 -5.16 19.79
C THR A 83 -0.07 -6.62 20.22
N ARG A 84 0.83 -7.08 21.09
CA ARG A 84 0.71 -8.39 21.71
C ARG A 84 -0.46 -8.36 22.72
N PRO A 85 -1.43 -9.28 22.65
CA PRO A 85 -2.61 -9.26 23.54
C PRO A 85 -2.26 -9.25 25.02
N GLU A 86 -1.27 -10.06 25.42
CA GLU A 86 -0.88 -10.24 26.83
C GLU A 86 0.08 -9.18 27.36
N ALA A 87 0.46 -8.19 26.54
CA ALA A 87 1.40 -7.15 26.97
C ALA A 87 0.63 -5.95 27.54
N ALA A 88 0.83 -5.67 28.83
CA ALA A 88 0.38 -4.41 29.41
C ALA A 88 1.11 -3.25 28.70
N PRO A 89 0.39 -2.28 28.11
CA PRO A 89 1.02 -1.19 27.36
C PRO A 89 1.79 -0.28 28.32
N SER A 90 3.06 -0.04 28.01
CA SER A 90 3.87 0.94 28.76
C SER A 90 3.29 2.35 28.65
N ARG A 91 3.64 3.25 29.57
CA ARG A 91 3.24 4.68 29.47
C ARG A 91 3.63 5.29 28.13
N SER A 92 4.85 5.00 27.64
CA SER A 92 5.33 5.52 26.35
C SER A 92 4.49 5.01 25.18
N GLN A 93 4.05 3.74 25.20
CA GLN A 93 3.14 3.21 24.17
C GLN A 93 1.77 3.87 24.21
N GLN A 94 1.23 4.12 25.40
CA GLN A 94 -0.07 4.81 25.54
C GLN A 94 0.00 6.25 25.02
N LEU A 95 1.07 6.97 25.36
CA LEU A 95 1.32 8.32 24.86
C LEU A 95 1.48 8.34 23.33
N PHE A 96 2.24 7.40 22.78
CA PHE A 96 2.40 7.26 21.33
C PHE A 96 1.06 6.97 20.63
N ALA A 97 0.27 6.02 21.14
CA ALA A 97 -1.02 5.68 20.56
C ALA A 97 -2.01 6.86 20.61
N ARG A 98 -1.95 7.69 21.66
CA ARG A 98 -2.76 8.91 21.74
C ARG A 98 -2.32 9.95 20.71
N ALA A 99 -1.04 10.27 20.68
CA ALA A 99 -0.48 11.25 19.74
C ALA A 99 -0.73 10.84 18.27
N LEU A 100 -0.63 9.54 17.97
CA LEU A 100 -0.92 9.01 16.64
C LEU A 100 -2.39 9.19 16.25
N LYS A 101 -3.33 8.95 17.18
CA LYS A 101 -4.77 9.17 16.93
C LYS A 101 -5.05 10.65 16.68
N ASP A 102 -4.53 11.53 17.54
CA ASP A 102 -4.71 12.99 17.39
C ASP A 102 -4.15 13.48 16.04
N ALA A 103 -2.97 12.97 15.63
CA ALA A 103 -2.39 13.29 14.33
C ALA A 103 -3.21 12.75 13.15
N ALA A 104 -3.75 11.53 13.27
CA ALA A 104 -4.58 10.92 12.22
C ALA A 104 -5.92 11.66 12.04
N GLU A 105 -6.54 12.10 13.13
CA GLU A 105 -7.78 12.90 13.10
C GLU A 105 -7.57 14.29 12.48
N ALA A 106 -6.35 14.83 12.57
CA ALA A 106 -5.99 16.11 11.95
C ALA A 106 -5.68 16.01 10.45
N LEU A 107 -5.53 14.81 9.89
CA LEU A 107 -5.32 14.64 8.46
C LEU A 107 -6.64 14.89 7.70
N PRO A 108 -6.60 15.62 6.58
CA PRO A 108 -7.75 15.71 5.69
C PRO A 108 -8.09 14.31 5.17
N ILE A 109 -9.38 13.97 5.15
CA ILE A 109 -9.85 12.74 4.53
C ILE A 109 -9.67 12.90 3.01
N SER A 110 -8.76 12.13 2.44
CA SER A 110 -8.56 12.01 0.98
C SER A 110 -9.72 11.30 0.30
#